data_AF-A0A7Y8HL74-F1
#
_entry.id   AF-A0A7Y8HL74-F1
#
_cell.length_a   1.000
_cell.length_b   1.000
_cell.length_c   1.000
_cell.angle_alpha   90.00
_cell.angle_beta   90.00
_cell.angle_gamma   90.00
#
_symmetry.space_group_name_H-M   'P 1'
#
loop_
_entity.id
_entity.type
_entity.pdbx_description
1 polymer ?
#
loop_
_entity_poly.entity_id
_entity_poly.type
_entity_poly.pdbx_seq_one_letter_code
_entity_poly.pdbx_strand_id
1 'polypeptide(L)'
;MKELDCQPFLQSDESDMIIMSILCKKEHEKRELIQKILTKLYELNKNDENSYKNYILKLETISELRGLQQIIKEEENKMVEAKISVQKLPSYMLGFEEGVEDGKQIGFQKGIESGMQKGMFEGMQKGIQKGIYEGFIESALILIKNGHEIQKIAKDLNIPIEEIEKRLK
;
A
#
# COMPACT_ATOMS: atom_id res chain seq x y z
N MET A 1 13.74 34.85 -23.52
CA MET A 1 12.29 34.63 -23.32
C MET A 1 11.76 35.82 -22.53
N LYS A 2 10.85 36.62 -23.11
CA LYS A 2 10.25 37.77 -22.41
C LYS A 2 9.48 37.26 -21.19
N GLU A 3 9.59 37.98 -20.07
CA GLU A 3 8.73 37.76 -18.91
C GLU A 3 7.27 37.99 -19.34
N LEU A 4 6.45 36.95 -19.21
CA LEU A 4 5.02 37.05 -19.51
C LEU A 4 4.32 37.58 -18.25
N ASP A 5 3.66 38.74 -18.35
CA ASP A 5 2.81 39.23 -17.27
C ASP A 5 1.53 38.40 -17.18
N CYS A 6 1.25 37.93 -15.97
CA CYS A 6 0.14 37.02 -15.67
C CYS A 6 -1.15 37.74 -15.35
N GLN A 7 -1.07 39.03 -14.99
CA GLN A 7 -2.23 39.80 -14.57
C GLN A 7 -3.34 39.83 -15.62
N PRO A 8 -3.05 40.06 -16.92
CA PRO A 8 -4.10 40.06 -17.94
C PRO A 8 -4.82 38.71 -18.07
N PHE A 9 -4.06 37.61 -17.97
CA PHE A 9 -4.60 36.25 -18.06
C PHE A 9 -5.44 35.88 -16.83
N LEU A 10 -4.93 36.17 -15.64
CA LEU A 10 -5.61 35.95 -14.36
C LEU A 10 -6.87 36.81 -14.21
N GLN A 11 -6.88 38.03 -14.74
CA GLN A 11 -8.01 38.95 -14.62
C GLN A 11 -9.12 38.70 -15.64
N SER A 12 -8.85 37.91 -16.68
CA SER A 12 -9.85 37.54 -17.69
C SER A 12 -11.07 36.82 -17.10
N ASP A 13 -12.19 36.93 -17.81
CA ASP A 13 -13.42 36.17 -17.58
C ASP A 13 -13.50 34.92 -18.47
N GLU A 14 -12.51 34.71 -19.34
CA GLU A 14 -12.40 33.52 -20.17
C GLU A 14 -11.57 32.43 -19.47
N SER A 15 -12.17 31.25 -19.25
CA SER A 15 -11.52 30.11 -18.59
C SER A 15 -10.22 29.67 -19.28
N ASP A 16 -10.16 29.65 -20.61
CA ASP A 16 -8.94 29.29 -21.35
C ASP A 16 -7.81 30.31 -21.11
N MET A 17 -8.13 31.61 -21.02
CA MET A 17 -7.14 32.64 -20.70
C MET A 17 -6.62 32.51 -19.26
N ILE A 18 -7.51 32.20 -18.32
CA ILE A 18 -7.13 31.95 -16.93
C ILE A 18 -6.18 30.75 -16.84
N ILE A 19 -6.45 29.66 -17.57
CA ILE A 19 -5.56 28.49 -17.61
C ILE A 19 -4.17 28.87 -18.12
N MET A 20 -4.08 29.70 -19.15
CA MET A 20 -2.79 30.13 -19.71
C MET A 20 -1.90 30.89 -18.71
N SER A 21 -2.48 31.46 -17.65
CA SER A 21 -1.70 32.08 -16.58
C SER A 21 -0.76 31.08 -15.86
N ILE A 22 -1.00 29.77 -15.96
CA ILE A 22 -0.10 28.74 -15.42
C ILE A 22 1.27 28.73 -16.12
N LEU A 23 1.39 29.27 -17.33
CA LEU A 23 2.65 29.30 -18.08
C LEU A 23 3.64 30.36 -17.56
N CYS A 24 3.20 31.21 -16.63
CA CYS A 24 3.97 32.32 -16.09
C CYS A 24 5.19 31.97 -15.26
N LYS A 25 6.35 32.57 -15.56
CA LYS A 25 7.64 32.19 -14.97
C LYS A 25 7.87 32.54 -13.49
N LYS A 26 6.98 33.25 -12.78
CA LYS A 26 7.21 33.61 -11.37
C LYS A 26 7.33 32.37 -10.48
N GLU A 27 8.55 32.02 -10.09
CA GLU A 27 8.88 30.76 -9.41
C GLU A 27 8.50 30.73 -7.93
N HIS A 28 8.43 31.89 -7.28
CA HIS A 28 8.24 32.00 -5.82
C HIS A 28 6.77 32.04 -5.36
N GLU A 29 5.80 32.09 -6.27
CA GLU A 29 4.37 32.24 -5.95
C GLU A 29 3.48 31.19 -6.65
N LYS A 30 4.07 30.08 -7.10
CA LYS A 30 3.38 29.04 -7.91
C LYS A 30 2.10 28.51 -7.25
N ARG A 31 2.12 28.28 -5.94
CA ARG A 31 0.97 27.76 -5.19
C ARG A 31 -0.16 28.78 -5.09
N GLU A 32 0.15 30.03 -4.79
CA GLU A 32 -0.84 31.11 -4.72
C GLU A 32 -1.47 31.38 -6.09
N LEU A 33 -0.66 31.34 -7.16
CA LEU A 33 -1.15 31.42 -8.53
C LEU A 33 -2.15 30.31 -8.85
N ILE A 34 -1.81 29.05 -8.55
CA ILE A 34 -2.69 27.90 -8.78
C ILE A 34 -4.00 28.04 -7.99
N GLN A 35 -3.94 28.47 -6.72
CA GLN A 35 -5.14 28.72 -5.92
C GLN A 35 -6.07 29.76 -6.55
N LYS A 36 -5.51 30.86 -7.07
CA LYS A 36 -6.29 31.89 -7.78
C LYS A 36 -6.93 31.35 -9.06
N ILE A 37 -6.17 30.59 -9.86
CA ILE A 37 -6.66 29.93 -11.08
C ILE A 37 -7.83 29.01 -10.76
N LEU A 38 -7.65 28.07 -9.83
CA LEU A 38 -8.67 27.09 -9.48
C LEU A 38 -9.93 27.77 -8.93
N THR A 39 -9.77 28.79 -8.08
CA THR A 39 -10.91 29.56 -7.54
C THR A 39 -11.72 30.24 -8.63
N LYS A 40 -11.05 30.94 -9.55
CA LYS A 40 -11.74 31.59 -10.68
C LYS A 40 -12.41 30.58 -11.62
N LEU A 41 -11.73 29.50 -11.97
CA LEU A 41 -12.31 28.45 -12.82
C LEU A 41 -13.57 27.87 -12.19
N TYR A 42 -13.56 27.65 -10.87
CA TYR A 42 -14.74 27.22 -10.14
C TYR A 42 -15.86 28.26 -10.21
N GLU A 43 -15.57 29.53 -9.92
CA GLU A 43 -16.59 30.59 -9.89
C GLU A 43 -17.27 30.81 -11.24
N LEU A 44 -16.50 30.77 -12.34
CA LEU A 44 -17.00 30.94 -13.70
C LEU A 44 -17.83 29.74 -14.19
N ASN A 45 -17.50 28.52 -13.72
CA ASN A 45 -18.10 27.28 -14.23
C ASN A 45 -18.97 26.55 -13.18
N LYS A 46 -19.26 27.15 -12.02
CA LYS A 46 -20.02 26.50 -10.93
C LYS A 46 -21.41 25.98 -11.32
N ASN A 47 -22.00 26.52 -12.39
CA ASN A 47 -23.33 26.14 -12.88
C ASN A 47 -23.26 25.04 -13.96
N ASP A 48 -22.07 24.70 -14.46
CA ASP A 48 -21.86 23.66 -15.48
C ASP A 48 -20.66 22.80 -15.08
N GLU A 49 -20.98 21.69 -14.40
CA GLU A 49 -19.98 20.74 -13.89
C GLU A 49 -19.12 20.13 -15.00
N ASN A 50 -19.68 19.90 -16.19
CA ASN A 50 -18.94 19.32 -17.31
C ASN A 50 -17.93 20.33 -17.87
N SER A 51 -18.33 21.60 -18.01
CA SER A 51 -17.40 22.66 -18.40
C SER A 51 -16.28 22.82 -17.38
N TYR A 52 -16.61 22.83 -16.07
CA TYR A 52 -15.59 22.88 -15.02
C TYR A 52 -14.58 21.73 -15.13
N LYS A 53 -15.06 20.48 -15.22
CA LYS A 53 -14.21 19.28 -15.38
C LYS A 53 -13.30 19.37 -16.60
N ASN A 54 -13.81 19.83 -17.74
CA ASN A 54 -13.02 19.99 -18.95
C ASN A 54 -11.90 21.03 -18.79
N TYR A 55 -12.16 22.14 -18.08
CA TYR A 55 -11.13 23.16 -17.81
C TYR A 55 -10.08 22.71 -16.80
N ILE A 56 -10.47 21.93 -15.79
CA ILE A 56 -9.51 21.31 -14.86
C ILE A 56 -8.59 20.34 -15.61
N LEU A 57 -9.13 19.46 -16.46
CA LEU A 57 -8.32 18.53 -17.25
C LEU A 57 -7.31 19.27 -18.15
N LYS A 58 -7.74 20.37 -18.79
CA LYS A 58 -6.84 21.23 -19.58
C LYS A 58 -5.73 21.82 -18.71
N LEU A 59 -6.07 22.32 -17.53
CA LEU A 59 -5.12 22.90 -16.57
C LEU A 59 -4.09 21.86 -16.12
N GLU A 60 -4.53 20.66 -15.73
CA GLU A 60 -3.66 19.54 -15.36
C GLU A 60 -2.69 19.20 -16.49
N THR A 61 -3.21 19.04 -17.71
CA THR A 61 -2.41 18.72 -18.90
C THR A 61 -1.33 19.79 -19.15
N ILE A 62 -1.68 21.08 -19.11
CA ILE A 62 -0.72 22.15 -19.35
C ILE A 62 0.29 22.28 -18.20
N SER A 63 -0.11 21.92 -16.98
CA SER A 63 0.76 21.95 -15.80
C SER A 63 1.95 20.99 -15.90
N GLU A 64 1.82 19.94 -16.72
CA GLU A 64 2.88 18.97 -16.96
C GLU A 64 4.12 19.62 -17.56
N LEU A 65 3.93 20.63 -18.42
CA LEU A 65 5.00 21.39 -19.04
C LEU A 65 5.89 22.12 -18.03
N ARG A 66 5.44 22.26 -16.78
CA ARG A 66 6.12 22.98 -15.70
C ARG A 66 6.39 22.15 -14.45
N GLY A 67 6.04 20.85 -14.47
CA GLY A 67 6.18 19.98 -13.30
C GLY A 67 5.32 20.43 -12.11
N LEU A 68 4.13 20.99 -12.38
CA LEU A 68 3.24 21.55 -11.34
C LEU A 68 2.10 20.60 -10.93
N GLN A 69 2.03 19.39 -11.50
CA GLN A 69 0.92 18.44 -11.31
C GLN A 69 0.66 18.16 -9.82
N GLN A 70 1.73 17.94 -9.05
CA GLN A 70 1.60 17.64 -7.62
C GLN A 70 0.99 18.80 -6.83
N ILE A 71 1.36 20.04 -7.17
CA ILE A 71 0.82 21.22 -6.49
C ILE A 71 -0.65 21.42 -6.86
N ILE A 72 -1.01 21.22 -8.14
CA ILE A 72 -2.41 21.29 -8.58
C ILE A 72 -3.25 20.24 -7.87
N LYS A 73 -2.80 18.98 -7.86
CA LYS A 73 -3.50 17.90 -7.18
C LYS A 73 -3.74 18.21 -5.70
N GLU A 74 -2.75 18.75 -5.00
CA GLU A 74 -2.89 19.13 -3.59
C GLU A 74 -3.91 20.27 -3.39
N GLU A 75 -3.85 21.32 -4.20
CA GLU A 75 -4.76 22.47 -4.06
C GLU A 75 -6.18 22.17 -4.54
N GLU A 76 -6.32 21.35 -5.60
CA GLU A 76 -7.60 20.83 -6.06
C GLU A 76 -8.23 19.97 -4.99
N ASN A 77 -7.52 19.01 -4.40
CA ASN A 77 -8.06 18.17 -3.33
C ASN A 77 -8.58 19.01 -2.16
N LYS A 78 -7.86 20.05 -1.73
CA LYS A 78 -8.33 20.98 -0.69
C LYS A 78 -9.61 21.71 -1.10
N MET A 79 -9.67 22.19 -2.35
CA MET A 79 -10.84 22.89 -2.86
C MET A 79 -12.04 21.97 -3.01
N VAL A 80 -11.82 20.76 -3.52
CA VAL A 80 -12.84 19.74 -3.74
C VAL A 80 -13.33 19.27 -2.37
N GLU A 81 -12.47 18.94 -1.40
CA GLU A 81 -12.88 18.64 -0.01
C GLU A 81 -13.71 19.76 0.64
N ALA A 82 -13.32 21.02 0.43
CA ALA A 82 -14.01 22.16 1.04
C ALA A 82 -15.35 22.51 0.38
N LYS A 83 -15.50 22.28 -0.93
CA LYS A 83 -16.66 22.76 -1.72
C LYS A 83 -17.57 21.66 -2.23
N ILE A 84 -17.06 20.44 -2.41
CA ILE A 84 -17.77 19.31 -3.01
C ILE A 84 -17.62 18.12 -2.07
N SER A 85 -18.68 17.37 -1.80
CA SER A 85 -18.52 16.08 -1.11
C SER A 85 -17.85 15.09 -2.07
N VAL A 86 -16.52 15.15 -2.21
CA VAL A 86 -15.69 14.36 -3.15
C VAL A 86 -16.05 12.88 -3.11
N GLN A 87 -16.32 12.40 -1.90
CA GLN A 87 -16.71 11.04 -1.58
C GLN A 87 -18.02 10.58 -2.24
N LYS A 88 -18.83 11.50 -2.78
CA LYS A 88 -20.10 11.21 -3.47
C LYS A 88 -19.97 11.24 -4.99
N LEU A 89 -18.80 11.62 -5.54
CA LEU A 89 -18.60 11.65 -6.98
C LEU A 89 -18.46 10.21 -7.52
N PRO A 90 -19.12 9.87 -8.64
CA PRO A 90 -19.00 8.54 -9.25
C PRO A 90 -17.56 8.12 -9.55
N SER A 91 -16.72 9.04 -10.04
CA SER A 91 -15.30 8.75 -10.34
C SER A 91 -14.48 8.44 -9.08
N TYR A 92 -14.74 9.14 -7.98
CA TYR A 92 -14.11 8.84 -6.70
C TYR A 92 -14.55 7.47 -6.18
N MET A 93 -15.84 7.16 -6.25
CA MET A 93 -16.37 5.86 -5.83
C MET A 93 -15.76 4.72 -6.65
N LEU A 94 -15.65 4.86 -7.98
CA LEU A 94 -14.99 3.87 -8.83
C LEU A 94 -13.53 3.64 -8.43
N GLY A 95 -12.74 4.71 -8.29
CA GLY A 95 -11.33 4.58 -7.89
C GLY A 95 -11.15 4.05 -6.45
N PHE A 96 -12.08 4.39 -5.56
CA PHE A 96 -12.10 3.86 -4.20
C PHE A 96 -12.45 2.37 -4.17
N GLU A 97 -13.46 1.95 -4.93
CA GLU A 97 -13.86 0.54 -5.07
C GLU A 97 -12.71 -0.30 -5.64
N GLU A 98 -12.08 0.15 -6.73
CA GLU A 98 -10.92 -0.50 -7.33
C GLU A 98 -9.75 -0.62 -6.32
N GLY A 99 -9.42 0.48 -5.63
CA GLY A 99 -8.35 0.47 -4.63
C GLY A 99 -8.64 -0.44 -3.43
N VAL A 100 -9.90 -0.55 -3.01
CA VAL A 100 -10.31 -1.48 -1.94
C VAL A 100 -10.24 -2.93 -2.41
N GLU A 101 -10.63 -3.21 -3.64
CA GLU A 101 -10.56 -4.55 -4.23
C GLU A 101 -9.12 -5.03 -4.39
N ASP A 102 -8.25 -4.19 -4.98
CA ASP A 102 -6.81 -4.44 -5.09
C ASP A 102 -6.17 -4.66 -3.72
N GLY A 103 -6.48 -3.79 -2.75
CA GLY A 103 -5.97 -3.88 -1.39
C GLY A 103 -6.35 -5.20 -0.72
N LYS A 104 -7.60 -5.65 -0.89
CA LYS A 104 -8.06 -6.94 -0.38
C LYS A 104 -7.35 -8.11 -1.05
N GLN A 105 -7.22 -8.08 -2.38
CA GLN A 105 -6.57 -9.15 -3.13
C GLN A 105 -5.10 -9.31 -2.74
N ILE A 106 -4.35 -8.21 -2.71
CA ILE A 106 -2.93 -8.20 -2.33
C ILE A 106 -2.78 -8.64 -0.86
N GLY A 107 -3.61 -8.12 0.03
CA GLY A 107 -3.58 -8.45 1.46
C GLY A 107 -3.85 -9.94 1.70
N PHE A 108 -4.86 -10.49 1.05
CA PHE A 108 -5.23 -11.90 1.16
C PHE A 108 -4.12 -12.82 0.64
N GLN A 109 -3.56 -12.51 -0.53
CA GLN A 109 -2.51 -13.32 -1.15
C GLN A 109 -1.24 -13.36 -0.29
N LYS A 110 -0.78 -12.20 0.19
CA LYS A 110 0.37 -12.12 1.11
C LYS A 110 0.10 -12.84 2.44
N GLY A 111 -1.13 -12.74 2.95
CA GLY A 111 -1.56 -13.42 4.17
C GLY A 111 -1.48 -14.94 4.05
N ILE A 112 -2.03 -15.50 2.97
CA ILE A 112 -1.98 -16.94 2.71
C ILE A 112 -0.53 -17.42 2.55
N GLU A 113 0.26 -16.74 1.73
CA GLU A 113 1.64 -17.16 1.44
C GLU A 113 2.48 -17.19 2.73
N SER A 114 2.43 -16.11 3.51
CA SER A 114 3.16 -16.01 4.79
C SER A 114 2.66 -17.04 5.81
N GLY A 115 1.34 -17.24 5.91
CA GLY A 115 0.75 -18.21 6.82
C GLY A 115 1.13 -19.65 6.47
N MET A 116 1.07 -20.01 5.19
CA MET A 116 1.41 -21.36 4.72
C MET A 116 2.89 -21.67 4.89
N GLN A 117 3.79 -20.74 4.54
CA GLN A 117 5.23 -20.93 4.72
C GLN A 117 5.60 -21.13 6.20
N LYS A 118 5.07 -20.28 7.09
CA LYS A 118 5.33 -20.41 8.54
C LYS A 118 4.76 -21.72 9.10
N GLY A 119 3.52 -22.05 8.76
CA GLY A 119 2.88 -23.28 9.22
C GLY A 119 3.62 -24.53 8.74
N MET A 120 4.06 -24.55 7.48
CA MET A 120 4.82 -25.68 6.93
C MET A 120 6.19 -25.82 7.59
N PHE A 121 6.92 -24.72 7.79
CA PHE A 121 8.23 -24.76 8.44
C PHE A 121 8.14 -25.23 9.89
N GLU A 122 7.22 -24.65 10.68
CA GLU A 122 7.03 -25.05 12.08
C GLU A 122 6.54 -26.49 12.20
N GLY A 123 5.60 -26.90 11.35
CA GLY A 123 5.08 -28.27 11.30
C GLY A 123 6.17 -29.29 10.96
N MET A 124 7.00 -28.99 9.95
CA MET A 124 8.09 -29.86 9.53
C MET A 124 9.17 -29.98 10.61
N GLN A 125 9.57 -28.86 11.23
CA GLN A 125 10.56 -28.88 12.32
C GLN A 125 10.08 -29.72 13.51
N LYS A 126 8.85 -29.49 13.98
CA LYS A 126 8.26 -30.27 15.09
C LYS A 126 8.12 -31.74 14.72
N GLY A 127 7.70 -32.04 13.49
CA GLY A 127 7.55 -33.40 12.97
C GLY A 127 8.89 -34.15 12.92
N ILE A 128 9.93 -33.54 12.37
CA ILE A 128 11.28 -34.12 12.29
C ILE A 128 11.84 -34.36 13.70
N GLN A 129 11.76 -33.37 14.58
CA GLN A 129 12.30 -33.50 15.93
C GLN A 129 11.60 -34.62 16.71
N LYS A 130 10.26 -34.70 16.60
CA LYS A 130 9.49 -35.77 17.23
C LYS A 130 9.84 -37.15 16.64
N GLY A 131 9.95 -37.25 15.31
CA GLY A 131 10.29 -38.51 14.64
C GLY A 131 11.69 -39.02 14.99
N ILE A 132 12.68 -38.13 15.02
CA ILE A 132 14.06 -38.48 15.46
C ILE A 132 14.04 -38.95 16.91
N TYR A 133 13.32 -38.25 17.78
CA TYR A 133 13.23 -38.60 19.19
C TYR A 133 12.54 -39.96 19.41
N GLU A 134 11.42 -40.22 18.73
CA GLU A 134 10.74 -41.51 18.77
C GLU A 134 11.64 -42.64 18.23
N GLY A 135 12.41 -42.39 17.16
CA GLY A 135 13.38 -43.35 16.63
C GLY A 135 14.52 -43.67 17.61
N PHE A 136 14.99 -42.69 18.37
CA PHE A 136 15.98 -42.93 19.43
C PHE A 136 15.41 -43.78 20.58
N ILE A 137 14.15 -43.53 20.97
CA ILE A 137 13.46 -44.34 21.97
C ILE A 137 13.29 -45.78 21.48
N GLU A 138 12.83 -46.00 20.24
CA GLU A 138 12.69 -47.33 19.67
C GLU A 138 14.04 -48.08 19.61
N SER A 139 15.10 -47.39 19.20
CA SER A 139 16.46 -47.94 19.18
C SER A 139 16.92 -48.34 20.58
N ALA A 140 16.67 -47.49 21.60
CA ALA A 140 16.99 -47.79 22.99
C ALA A 140 16.28 -49.07 23.47
N LEU A 141 14.99 -49.22 23.16
CA LEU A 141 14.21 -50.41 23.55
C LEU A 141 14.75 -51.69 22.91
N ILE A 142 15.15 -51.64 21.64
CA ILE A 142 15.75 -52.79 20.94
C ILE A 142 17.08 -53.18 21.59
N LEU A 143 17.93 -52.20 21.91
CA LEU A 143 19.22 -52.45 22.56
C LEU A 143 19.04 -53.07 23.96
N ILE A 144 18.07 -52.60 24.75
CA ILE A 144 17.77 -53.18 26.07
C ILE A 144 17.31 -54.63 25.94
N LYS A 145 16.44 -54.94 24.98
CA LYS A 145 15.99 -56.31 24.69
C LYS A 145 17.15 -57.23 24.31
N ASN A 146 18.19 -56.69 23.67
CA ASN A 146 19.41 -57.41 23.31
C ASN A 146 20.43 -57.52 24.46
N GLY A 147 20.06 -57.09 25.68
CA GLY A 147 20.88 -57.26 26.88
C GLY A 147 21.85 -56.11 27.18
N HIS A 148 21.74 -54.97 26.48
CA HIS A 148 22.55 -53.80 26.78
C HIS A 148 22.02 -53.04 28.02
N GLU A 149 22.94 -52.47 28.81
CA GLU A 149 22.60 -51.74 30.03
C GLU A 149 21.90 -50.41 29.76
N ILE A 150 20.77 -50.17 30.44
CA ILE A 150 19.95 -48.97 30.29
C ILE A 150 20.71 -47.67 30.58
N GLN A 151 21.61 -47.68 31.57
CA GLN A 151 22.39 -46.49 31.95
C GLN A 151 23.35 -46.06 30.83
N LYS A 152 23.96 -47.02 30.14
CA LYS A 152 24.88 -46.76 29.04
C LYS A 152 24.12 -46.23 27.82
N ILE A 153 22.98 -46.83 27.48
CA ILE A 153 22.13 -46.40 26.36
C ILE A 153 21.57 -44.99 26.57
N ALA A 154 21.07 -44.70 27.78
CA ALA A 154 20.55 -43.38 28.13
C ALA A 154 21.61 -42.28 27.95
N LYS A 155 22.86 -42.58 28.34
CA LYS A 155 24.00 -41.68 28.15
C LYS A 155 24.39 -41.55 26.68
N ASP A 156 24.48 -42.65 25.94
CA ASP A 156 24.95 -42.67 24.55
C ASP A 156 23.94 -42.01 23.59
N LEU A 157 22.63 -42.14 23.86
CA LEU A 157 21.56 -41.54 23.07
C LEU A 157 21.06 -40.19 23.62
N ASN A 158 21.60 -39.74 24.77
CA ASN A 158 21.18 -38.53 25.47
C ASN A 158 19.66 -38.47 25.74
N ILE A 159 19.12 -39.58 26.25
CA ILE A 159 17.69 -39.73 26.60
C ILE A 159 17.59 -39.92 28.12
N PRO A 160 16.65 -39.23 28.81
CA PRO A 160 16.39 -39.51 30.23
C PRO A 160 15.98 -40.97 30.46
N ILE A 161 16.55 -41.62 31.49
CA ILE A 161 16.23 -43.02 31.84
C ILE A 161 14.73 -43.20 32.08
N GLU A 162 14.10 -42.23 32.74
CA GLU A 162 12.66 -42.19 33.05
C GLU A 162 11.78 -42.30 31.80
N GLU A 163 12.22 -41.71 30.68
CA GLU A 163 11.50 -41.76 29.40
C GLU A 163 11.56 -43.15 28.77
N ILE A 164 12.72 -43.80 28.87
CA ILE A 164 12.91 -45.18 28.40
C ILE A 164 12.09 -46.15 29.26
N GLU A 165 12.15 -46.01 30.58
CA GLU A 165 11.41 -46.84 31.54
C GLU A 165 9.90 -46.72 31.38
N LYS A 166 9.38 -45.50 31.09
CA LYS A 166 7.95 -45.28 30.84
C LYS A 166 7.43 -46.08 29.64
N ARG A 167 8.30 -46.42 28.68
CA ARG A 167 7.98 -47.18 27.47
C ARG A 167 8.24 -48.69 27.60
N LEU A 168 8.86 -49.13 28.71
CA LEU A 168 9.14 -50.53 29.04
C LEU A 168 8.05 -51.18 29.93
N LYS A 169 7.14 -50.36 30.49
CA LYS A 169 5.94 -50.84 31.20
C LYS A 169 4.92 -51.41 30.22
#